data_AF-A0A8J0UBT1-F1
#
_entry.id   AF-A0A8J0UBT1-F1
#
_cell.length_a   1.000
_cell.length_b   1.000
_cell.length_c   1.000
_cell.angle_alpha   90.00
_cell.angle_beta   90.00
_cell.angle_gamma   90.00
#
_symmetry.space_group_name_H-M   'P 1'
#
loop_
_entity.id
_entity.type
_entity.pdbx_description
1 polymer ?
#
loop_
_entity_poly.entity_id
_entity_poly.type
_entity_poly.pdbx_seq_one_letter_code
_entity_poly.pdbx_strand_id
1 'polypeptide(L)' 'MCGTRTYMAPEMLMVIGYGMAADWWALGISIYAMLMYELPFNNEDQNELVNSILYDEIELPEELSEDASNLIYEVSWP' A
#
# COMPACT_ATOMS: atom_id res chain seq x y z
N MET A 1 0.29 -16.41 10.78
CA MET A 1 0.52 -15.06 11.33
C MET A 1 -0.58 -14.18 10.78
N CYS A 2 -1.40 -13.60 11.66
CA CYS A 2 -2.66 -12.95 11.31
C CYS A 2 -2.41 -11.46 11.12
N GLY A 3 -2.79 -10.93 9.97
CA GLY A 3 -2.49 -9.57 9.53
C GLY A 3 -1.98 -9.66 8.10
N THR A 4 -2.81 -9.28 7.13
CA THR A 4 -2.40 -9.28 5.72
C THR A 4 -1.34 -8.20 5.59
N ARG A 5 -0.06 -8.58 5.57
CA ARG A 5 1.09 -7.65 5.56
C ARG A 5 1.05 -6.66 4.40
N THR A 6 0.25 -6.95 3.39
CA THR A 6 -0.07 -6.11 2.23
C THR A 6 -0.63 -4.73 2.59
N TYR A 7 -1.21 -4.55 3.79
CA TYR A 7 -1.70 -3.24 4.27
C TYR A 7 -0.74 -2.53 5.23
N MET A 8 0.39 -3.16 5.59
CA MET A 8 1.34 -2.55 6.51
C MET A 8 2.13 -1.45 5.81
N ALA A 9 2.25 -0.32 6.49
CA ALA A 9 3.05 0.80 6.01
C ALA A 9 4.56 0.49 6.11
N PRO A 10 5.41 1.09 5.26
CA PRO A 10 6.85 0.84 5.24
C PRO A 10 7.51 1.03 6.63
N GLU A 11 7.10 2.03 7.39
CA GLU A 11 7.61 2.32 8.73
C GLU A 11 7.28 1.23 9.76
N MET A 12 6.16 0.53 9.57
CA MET A 12 5.77 -0.59 10.43
C MET A 12 6.68 -1.79 10.17
N LEU A 13 7.10 -2.00 8.93
CA LEU A 13 8.01 -3.08 8.53
C LEU A 13 9.46 -2.79 8.96
N MET A 14 9.86 -1.52 8.95
CA MET A 14 11.19 -1.09 9.42
C MET A 14 11.30 -0.99 10.95
N VAL A 15 10.19 -1.12 11.69
CA VAL A 15 10.15 -1.04 13.17
C VAL A 15 10.68 0.31 13.68
N ILE A 16 10.47 1.38 12.91
CA ILE A 16 10.94 2.75 13.25
C ILE A 16 9.91 3.55 14.06
N GLY A 17 8.85 2.87 14.54
CA GLY A 17 7.68 3.48 15.17
C GLY A 17 6.60 3.79 14.14
N TYR A 18 5.34 3.76 14.55
CA TYR A 18 4.19 4.06 13.70
C TYR A 18 3.32 5.13 14.36
N GLY A 19 2.64 5.92 13.52
CA GLY A 19 1.70 6.94 13.94
C GLY A 19 0.50 6.97 13.01
N MET A 20 -0.23 8.08 12.99
CA MET A 20 -1.44 8.22 12.18
C MET A 20 -1.18 8.08 10.66
N ALA A 21 0.06 8.30 10.19
CA ALA A 21 0.44 8.10 8.79
C ALA A 21 0.25 6.64 8.32
N ALA A 22 0.46 5.65 9.20
CA ALA A 22 0.26 4.24 8.87
C ALA A 22 -1.20 3.92 8.55
N ASP A 23 -2.15 4.62 9.19
CA ASP A 23 -3.59 4.45 8.92
C ASP A 23 -3.96 5.05 7.55
N TRP A 24 -3.33 6.16 7.16
CA TRP A 24 -3.52 6.76 5.83
C TRP A 24 -2.96 5.87 4.72
N TRP A 25 -1.78 5.29 4.94
CA TRP A 25 -1.23 4.28 4.04
C TRP A 25 -2.21 3.12 3.85
N ALA A 26 -2.67 2.51 4.96
CA ALA A 26 -3.60 1.39 4.90
C ALA A 26 -4.93 1.76 4.21
N LEU A 27 -5.39 3.00 4.36
CA LEU A 27 -6.54 3.53 3.63
C LEU A 27 -6.26 3.58 2.12
N GLY A 28 -5.10 4.07 1.68
CA GLY A 28 -4.72 4.10 0.26
C GLY A 28 -4.71 2.71 -0.37
N ILE A 29 -4.07 1.74 0.30
CA ILE A 29 -4.08 0.33 -0.13
C ILE A 29 -5.51 -0.23 -0.20
N SER A 30 -6.37 0.11 0.76
CA SER A 30 -7.77 -0.33 0.78
C SER A 30 -8.58 0.27 -0.36
N ILE A 31 -8.38 1.56 -0.67
CA ILE A 31 -9.05 2.24 -1.79
C ILE A 31 -8.63 1.59 -3.11
N TYR A 32 -7.32 1.38 -3.32
CA TYR A 32 -6.80 0.67 -4.48
C TYR A 32 -7.48 -0.70 -4.62
N ALA A 33 -7.51 -1.49 -3.55
CA ALA A 33 -8.09 -2.83 -3.56
C ALA A 33 -9.59 -2.86 -3.88
N MET A 34 -10.35 -1.84 -3.42
CA MET A 34 -11.77 -1.73 -3.73
C MET A 34 -12.03 -1.36 -5.19
N LEU A 35 -11.14 -0.58 -5.82
CA LEU A 35 -11.29 -0.12 -7.19
C LEU A 35 -10.76 -1.12 -8.22
N MET A 36 -9.62 -1.73 -7.93
CA MET A 36 -8.92 -2.65 -8.86
C MET A 36 -9.25 -4.12 -8.63
N TYR A 37 -9.93 -4.46 -7.53
CA TYR A 37 -10.18 -5.85 -7.10
C TYR A 37 -8.90 -6.66 -6.82
N GLU A 38 -7.73 -6.01 -6.78
CA GLU A 38 -6.42 -6.58 -6.49
C GLU A 38 -5.60 -5.64 -5.59
N LEU A 39 -4.51 -6.13 -5.00
CA LEU A 39 -3.64 -5.33 -4.14
C LEU A 39 -2.46 -4.78 -4.94
N PRO A 40 -1.97 -3.56 -4.64
CA PRO A 40 -0.84 -2.97 -5.34
C PRO A 40 0.47 -3.75 -5.05
N PHE A 41 0.56 -4.40 -3.88
CA PHE A 41 1.65 -5.31 -3.53
C PHE A 41 1.07 -6.66 -3.14
N ASN A 42 1.35 -7.68 -3.94
CA ASN A 42 0.85 -9.03 -3.71
C ASN A 42 1.87 -10.09 -4.18
N ASN A 43 2.81 -10.42 -3.30
CA ASN A 43 3.79 -11.47 -3.53
C ASN A 43 3.53 -12.68 -2.61
N GLU A 44 3.70 -13.89 -3.15
CA GLU A 44 3.57 -15.13 -2.37
C GLU A 44 4.71 -15.27 -1.35
N ASP A 45 5.94 -14.88 -1.75
CA ASP A 45 7.07 -14.81 -0.83
C ASP A 45 6.98 -13.57 0.06
N GLN A 46 7.13 -13.80 1.36
CA GLN A 46 6.96 -12.76 2.36
C GLN A 46 8.09 -11.73 2.35
N ASN A 47 9.31 -12.10 1.94
CA ASN A 47 10.41 -11.17 1.85
C ASN A 47 10.29 -10.33 0.59
N GLU A 48 9.85 -10.93 -0.52
CA GLU A 48 9.52 -10.19 -1.75
C GLU A 48 8.38 -9.19 -1.52
N LEU A 49 7.31 -9.59 -0.80
CA LEU A 49 6.24 -8.66 -0.41
C LEU A 49 6.77 -7.48 0.41
N VAL A 50 7.62 -7.76 1.41
CA VAL A 50 8.20 -6.70 2.25
C VAL A 50 9.11 -5.80 1.42
N ASN A 51 9.94 -6.35 0.53
CA ASN A 51 10.79 -5.55 -0.35
C ASN A 51 9.96 -4.66 -1.27
N SER A 52 8.87 -5.17 -1.85
CA SER A 52 7.99 -4.35 -2.69
C SER A 52 7.35 -3.21 -1.91
N ILE A 53 6.82 -3.47 -0.71
CA ILE A 53 6.26 -2.41 0.14
C ILE A 53 7.31 -1.34 0.50
N LEU A 54 8.58 -1.73 0.67
CA LEU A 54 9.64 -0.81 1.10
C LEU A 54 10.24 0.01 -0.04
N TYR A 55 10.27 -0.52 -1.27
CA TYR A 55 11.10 0.02 -2.34
C TYR A 55 10.41 0.21 -3.69
N ASP A 56 9.27 -0.44 -3.92
CA ASP A 56 8.54 -0.32 -5.19
C ASP A 56 7.52 0.82 -5.12
N GLU A 57 7.26 1.45 -6.26
CA GLU A 57 6.18 2.42 -6.41
C GLU A 57 4.85 1.69 -6.65
N ILE A 58 3.73 2.29 -6.21
CA ILE A 58 2.41 1.77 -6.53
C ILE A 58 2.12 2.03 -8.00
N GLU A 59 1.95 0.97 -8.78
CA GLU A 59 1.49 1.06 -10.15
C GLU A 59 0.00 1.45 -10.17
N LEU A 60 -0.33 2.57 -10.82
CA LEU A 60 -1.71 3.07 -10.96
C LEU A 60 -2.21 2.79 -12.39
N PRO A 61 -3.20 1.90 -12.56
CA PRO A 61 -3.74 1.56 -13.87
C PRO A 61 -4.46 2.73 -14.56
N GLU A 62 -4.43 2.78 -15.90
CA GLU A 62 -5.06 3.85 -16.70
C GLU A 62 -6.59 3.87 -16.56
N GLU A 63 -7.19 2.79 -16.09
CA GLU A 63 -8.63 2.67 -15.82
C GLU A 63 -9.08 3.46 -14.59
N LEU A 64 -8.16 3.84 -13.70
CA LEU A 64 -8.47 4.70 -12.55
C LEU A 64 -8.78 6.12 -13.03
N SER A 65 -9.83 6.72 -12.47
CA SER A 65 -10.07 8.14 -12.68
C SER A 65 -8.91 8.96 -12.11
N GLU A 66 -8.64 10.12 -12.70
CA GLU A 66 -7.61 11.05 -12.22
C GLU A 66 -7.79 11.38 -10.73
N ASP A 67 -9.04 11.59 -10.29
CA ASP A 67 -9.37 11.82 -8.88
C ASP A 67 -8.99 10.65 -7.97
N ALA A 68 -9.21 9.40 -8.42
CA ALA A 68 -8.88 8.22 -7.64
C ALA A 68 -7.37 7.99 -7.57
N SER A 69 -6.67 8.15 -8.70
CA SER A 69 -5.21 8.07 -8.78
C SER A 69 -4.55 9.11 -7.88
N ASN A 70 -5.02 10.36 -7.92
CA ASN A 70 -4.51 11.44 -7.06
C ASN A 70 -4.77 11.13 -5.58
N LEU A 71 -5.98 10.69 -5.23
CA LEU A 71 -6.31 10.36 -3.85
C LEU A 71 -5.44 9.23 -3.31
N ILE A 72 -5.27 8.13 -4.07
CA ILE A 72 -4.42 7.01 -3.66
C ILE A 72 -2.99 7.51 -3.46
N TYR A 73 -2.43 8.21 -4.45
CA TYR A 73 -1.07 8.73 -4.40
C TYR A 73 -0.83 9.62 -3.17
N GLU A 74 -1.75 10.54 -2.86
CA GLU A 74 -1.61 11.46 -1.73
C GLU A 74 -1.61 10.77 -0.36
N VAL A 75 -2.38 9.68 -0.19
CA VAL A 75 -2.54 9.03 1.12
C VAL A 75 -1.60 7.83 1.31
N SER A 76 -1.03 7.28 0.23
CA SER A 76 -0.10 6.15 0.29
C SER A 76 1.36 6.53 0.00
N TRP A 77 1.68 7.80 -0.24
CA TRP A 77 3.07 8.22 -0.42
C TRP A 77 3.66 8.79 0.90
N PRO A 78 4.88 8.40 1.31
CA PRO A 78 5.57 8.99 2.46
C PRO A 78 6.12 10.40 2.21
#